data_AF-A0A0E3PLN6-F1
#
_entry.id   AF-A0A0E3PLN6-F1
#
_cell.length_a   1.000
_cell.length_b   1.000
_cell.length_c   1.000
_cell.angle_alpha   90.00
_cell.angle_beta   90.00
_cell.angle_gamma   90.00
#
_symmetry.space_group_name_H-M   'P 1'
#
loop_
_entity.id
_entity.type
_entity.pdbx_description
1 polymer ?
#
loop_
_entity_poly.entity_id
_entity_poly.type
_entity_poly.pdbx_seq_one_letter_code
_entity_poly.pdbx_strand_id
1 'polypeptide(L)'
;MKIRVVSSKAEIDTLKLNEEIVHLAFRPSNKDIFKLILKCPEVKAIHIPSSYKRTISSSAQMYLSMQNISLLEGDVWGHRKDINEYSEVSQHVFDRIKELKEEGLSDEDTVERLVRETRLSPDFVTFLVSN
;
A
#
# COMPACT_ATOMS: atom_id res chain seq x y z
N MET A 1 -4.53 -6.25 8.39
CA MET A 1 -3.44 -5.31 8.04
C MET A 1 -3.99 -3.87 8.04
N LYS A 2 -3.18 -2.88 8.44
CA LYS A 2 -3.60 -1.46 8.49
C LYS A 2 -2.76 -0.62 7.53
N ILE A 3 -3.38 0.41 6.98
CA ILE A 3 -2.78 1.34 6.03
C ILE A 3 -2.85 2.73 6.64
N ARG A 4 -1.71 3.35 6.93
CA ARG A 4 -1.64 4.70 7.48
C ARG A 4 -1.93 5.73 6.39
N VAL A 5 -2.98 6.53 6.54
CA VAL A 5 -3.40 7.51 5.51
C VAL A 5 -2.78 8.88 5.76
N VAL A 6 -2.00 9.37 4.79
CA VAL A 6 -1.31 10.67 4.85
C VAL A 6 -1.87 11.57 3.76
N SER A 7 -2.46 12.69 4.18
CA SER A 7 -3.13 13.63 3.26
C SER A 7 -2.30 14.86 2.94
N SER A 8 -1.16 15.05 3.60
CA SER A 8 -0.27 16.18 3.33
C SER A 8 1.19 15.87 3.65
N LYS A 9 2.11 16.60 3.02
CA LYS A 9 3.56 16.48 3.26
C LYS A 9 3.97 16.72 4.72
N ALA A 10 3.21 17.53 5.46
CA ALA A 10 3.49 17.84 6.86
C ALA A 10 3.23 16.64 7.77
N GLU A 11 2.27 15.79 7.42
CA GLU A 11 1.90 14.60 8.18
C GLU A 11 2.94 13.48 8.09
N ILE A 12 3.88 13.55 7.15
CA ILE A 12 5.01 12.62 7.14
C ILE A 12 5.74 12.64 8.48
N ASP A 13 5.84 13.82 9.12
CA ASP A 13 6.53 13.96 10.42
C ASP A 13 5.81 13.24 11.58
N THR A 14 4.52 12.97 11.44
CA THR A 14 3.69 12.32 12.47
C THR A 14 3.62 10.81 12.32
N LEU A 15 4.23 10.26 11.26
CA LEU A 15 4.29 8.81 11.06
C LEU A 15 5.06 8.13 12.20
N LYS A 16 4.62 6.93 12.56
CA LYS A 16 5.30 6.09 13.55
C LYS A 16 6.40 5.28 12.86
N LEU A 17 7.40 4.85 13.64
CA LEU A 17 8.53 4.08 13.10
C LEU A 17 8.11 2.72 12.54
N ASN A 18 7.01 2.16 13.06
CA ASN A 18 6.51 0.82 12.75
C ASN A 18 5.39 0.81 11.68
N GLU A 19 5.21 1.89 10.93
CA GLU A 19 4.21 1.93 9.85
C GLU A 19 4.69 1.05 8.68
N GLU A 20 3.97 -0.02 8.39
CA GLU A 20 4.33 -0.96 7.31
C GLU A 20 3.78 -0.54 5.93
N ILE A 21 2.58 0.05 5.90
CA ILE A 21 1.96 0.54 4.66
C ILE A 21 1.48 1.96 4.87
N VAL A 22 1.93 2.86 4.00
CA VAL A 22 1.52 4.26 4.01
C VAL A 22 0.78 4.58 2.71
N HIS A 23 -0.43 5.09 2.82
CA HIS A 23 -1.18 5.64 1.69
C HIS A 23 -0.95 7.15 1.57
N LEU A 24 -0.47 7.59 0.40
CA LEU A 24 -0.28 9.01 0.08
C LEU A 24 -1.49 9.54 -0.71
N ALA A 25 -2.36 10.27 -0.03
CA ALA A 25 -3.52 10.93 -0.63
C ALA A 25 -3.18 12.31 -1.25
N PHE A 26 -1.89 12.58 -1.46
CA PHE A 26 -1.38 13.75 -2.17
C PHE A 26 -0.26 13.33 -3.12
N ARG A 27 0.05 14.16 -4.12
CA ARG A 27 1.15 13.91 -5.06
C ARG A 27 2.50 14.18 -4.38
N PRO A 28 3.32 13.16 -4.09
CA PRO A 28 4.58 13.38 -3.40
C PRO A 28 5.68 13.83 -4.36
N SER A 29 6.61 14.64 -3.86
CA SER A 29 7.91 14.87 -4.50
C SER A 29 8.91 13.77 -4.11
N ASN A 30 10.05 13.68 -4.80
CA ASN A 30 11.15 12.79 -4.38
C ASN A 30 11.59 13.06 -2.94
N LYS A 31 11.59 14.35 -2.51
CA LYS A 31 11.93 14.72 -1.13
C LYS A 31 10.94 14.13 -0.12
N ASP A 32 9.65 14.13 -0.45
CA ASP A 32 8.61 13.59 0.43
C ASP A 32 8.77 12.06 0.57
N ILE A 33 9.05 11.35 -0.53
CA ILE A 33 9.32 9.90 -0.53
C ILE A 33 10.52 9.57 0.37
N PHE A 34 11.66 10.24 0.16
CA PHE A 34 12.85 9.99 0.97
C PHE A 34 12.62 10.31 2.45
N LYS A 35 11.90 11.40 2.73
CA LYS A 35 11.56 11.78 4.10
C LYS A 35 10.69 10.70 4.78
N LEU A 36 9.71 10.15 4.07
CA LEU A 36 8.86 9.08 4.57
C LEU A 36 9.67 7.84 4.95
N ILE A 37 10.58 7.42 4.07
CA ILE A 37 11.39 6.21 4.26
C ILE A 37 12.37 6.37 5.44
N LEU A 38 12.99 7.55 5.55
CA LEU A 38 13.84 7.86 6.70
C LEU A 38 13.06 7.89 8.02
N LYS A 39 11.79 8.31 7.98
CA LYS A 39 10.92 8.38 9.15
C LYS A 39 10.38 7.00 9.55
N CYS A 40 10.10 6.13 8.58
CA CYS A 40 9.45 4.84 8.78
C CYS A 40 10.32 3.73 8.18
N PRO A 41 11.36 3.27 8.89
CA PRO A 41 12.29 2.27 8.36
C PRO A 41 11.62 0.91 8.09
N GLU A 42 10.50 0.61 8.75
CA GLU A 42 9.75 -0.65 8.59
C GLU A 42 8.73 -0.61 7.44
N VAL A 43 8.69 0.47 6.63
CA VAL A 43 7.75 0.58 5.54
C VAL A 43 8.05 -0.46 4.46
N LYS A 44 7.05 -1.26 4.11
CA LYS A 44 7.11 -2.30 3.08
C LYS A 44 6.44 -1.85 1.78
N ALA A 45 5.47 -0.95 1.89
CA ALA A 45 4.75 -0.44 0.73
C ALA A 45 4.32 1.02 0.86
N ILE A 46 4.43 1.74 -0.25
CA ILE A 46 3.79 3.03 -0.48
C ILE A 46 2.59 2.79 -1.39
N HIS A 47 1.39 3.00 -0.85
CA HIS A 47 0.14 2.90 -1.57
C HIS A 47 -0.26 4.29 -2.10
N ILE A 48 -0.57 4.41 -3.39
CA ILE A 48 -0.79 5.73 -3.99
C ILE A 48 -1.80 5.67 -5.16
N PRO A 49 -2.65 6.72 -5.34
CA PRO A 49 -3.55 6.78 -6.48
C PRO A 49 -2.80 6.72 -7.82
N SER A 50 -3.43 6.09 -8.82
CA SER A 50 -2.88 5.92 -10.19
C SER A 50 -2.35 7.22 -10.78
N SER A 51 -3.11 8.31 -10.60
CA SER A 51 -2.78 9.64 -11.11
C SER A 51 -1.46 10.18 -10.54
N TYR A 52 -1.11 9.85 -9.30
CA TYR A 52 0.12 10.28 -8.66
C TYR A 52 1.26 9.29 -8.93
N LYS A 53 0.98 7.98 -8.97
CA LYS A 53 1.97 6.93 -9.32
C LYS A 53 2.70 7.24 -10.63
N ARG A 54 1.96 7.67 -11.66
CA ARG A 54 2.50 8.07 -12.98
C ARG A 54 3.49 9.21 -12.93
N THR A 55 3.49 9.97 -11.85
CA THR A 55 4.33 11.17 -11.68
C THR A 55 5.58 10.91 -10.85
N ILE A 56 5.72 9.69 -10.30
CA ILE A 56 6.90 9.29 -9.54
C ILE A 56 8.05 9.06 -10.51
N SER A 57 9.16 9.77 -10.28
CA SER A 57 10.35 9.68 -11.13
C SER A 57 10.96 8.28 -11.13
N SER A 58 11.59 7.88 -12.25
CA SER A 58 12.28 6.59 -12.35
C SER A 58 13.36 6.41 -11.28
N SER A 59 14.06 7.48 -10.89
CA SER A 59 15.05 7.44 -9.80
C SER A 59 14.42 7.14 -8.45
N ALA A 60 13.24 7.71 -8.16
CA ALA A 60 12.51 7.38 -6.93
C ALA A 60 12.01 5.93 -6.94
N GLN A 61 11.49 5.45 -8.07
CA GLN A 61 11.08 4.04 -8.22
C GLN A 61 12.27 3.09 -8.03
N MET A 62 13.42 3.41 -8.62
CA MET A 62 14.66 2.63 -8.45
C MET A 62 15.09 2.61 -6.99
N TYR A 63 15.06 3.74 -6.30
CA TYR A 63 15.40 3.80 -4.88
C TYR A 63 14.47 2.94 -4.02
N LEU A 64 13.15 3.02 -4.25
CA LEU A 64 12.16 2.18 -3.55
C LEU A 64 12.46 0.69 -3.76
N SER A 65 12.72 0.29 -5.00
CA SER A 65 13.10 -1.08 -5.35
C SER A 65 14.37 -1.53 -4.62
N MET A 66 15.40 -0.69 -4.55
CA MET A 66 16.64 -0.99 -3.80
C MET A 66 16.42 -1.13 -2.29
N GLN A 67 15.38 -0.50 -1.74
CA GLN A 67 15.00 -0.63 -0.33
C GLN A 67 13.97 -1.74 -0.08
N ASN A 68 13.63 -2.55 -1.09
CA ASN A 68 12.55 -3.55 -1.05
C ASN A 68 11.19 -2.97 -0.67
N ILE A 69 10.91 -1.73 -1.09
CA ILE A 69 9.64 -1.04 -0.84
C ILE A 69 8.79 -1.10 -2.10
N SER A 70 7.59 -1.66 -1.99
CA SER A 70 6.64 -1.77 -3.09
C SER A 70 5.90 -0.45 -3.33
N LEU A 71 5.81 -0.02 -4.59
CA LEU A 71 4.97 1.12 -4.99
C LEU A 71 3.64 0.60 -5.54
N LEU A 72 2.62 0.57 -4.69
CA LEU A 72 1.33 -0.04 -4.97
C LEU A 72 0.34 0.99 -5.50
N GLU A 73 -0.30 0.67 -6.61
CA GLU A 73 -1.40 1.48 -7.13
C GLU A 73 -2.68 1.22 -6.35
N GLY A 74 -3.42 2.26 -5.97
CA GLY A 74 -4.76 2.13 -5.43
C GLY A 74 -5.19 3.33 -4.59
N ASP A 75 -6.41 3.28 -4.07
CA ASP A 75 -7.01 4.38 -3.32
C ASP A 75 -7.77 3.84 -2.09
N VAL A 76 -7.96 4.70 -1.08
CA VAL A 76 -8.72 4.39 0.15
C VAL A 76 -10.09 5.06 0.08
N TRP A 77 -10.86 4.72 -0.95
CA TRP A 77 -12.11 5.40 -1.25
C TRP A 77 -13.12 5.31 -0.10
N GLY A 78 -13.76 6.45 0.23
CA GLY A 78 -14.73 6.55 1.32
C GLY A 78 -14.12 6.57 2.74
N HIS A 79 -12.80 6.47 2.87
CA HIS A 79 -12.14 6.55 4.16
C HIS A 79 -12.16 7.99 4.73
N ARG A 80 -12.54 8.11 6.01
CA ARG A 80 -12.56 9.38 6.76
C ARG A 80 -11.41 9.46 7.75
N LYS A 81 -10.33 10.09 7.30
CA LYS A 81 -9.09 10.26 8.08
C LYS A 81 -9.29 11.05 9.38
N ASP A 82 -10.29 11.94 9.40
CA ASP A 82 -10.65 12.73 10.57
C ASP A 82 -11.29 11.89 11.69
N ILE A 83 -11.82 10.71 11.35
CA ILE A 83 -12.36 9.73 12.31
C ILE A 83 -11.30 8.69 12.66
N ASN A 84 -10.57 8.18 11.66
CA ASN A 84 -9.55 7.16 11.85
C ASN A 84 -8.37 7.43 10.94
N GLU A 85 -7.17 7.52 11.50
CA GLU A 85 -5.92 7.73 10.76
C GLU A 85 -5.47 6.53 9.90
N TYR A 86 -6.12 5.39 10.11
CA TYR A 86 -5.81 4.11 9.48
C TYR A 86 -7.00 3.58 8.67
N SER A 87 -6.74 3.23 7.41
CA SER A 87 -7.64 2.39 6.63
C SER A 87 -7.28 0.93 6.89
N GLU A 88 -8.27 0.07 7.13
CA GLU A 88 -8.02 -1.34 7.44
C GLU A 88 -8.44 -2.23 6.26
N VAL A 89 -7.60 -3.22 5.97
CA VAL A 89 -7.98 -4.29 5.04
C VAL A 89 -8.86 -5.26 5.81
N SER A 90 -10.05 -5.53 5.28
CA SER A 90 -11.02 -6.44 5.90
C SER A 90 -10.42 -7.82 6.15
N GLN A 91 -10.70 -8.40 7.32
CA GLN A 91 -10.24 -9.74 7.70
C GLN A 91 -10.68 -10.81 6.69
N HIS A 92 -11.87 -10.64 6.11
CA HIS A 92 -12.40 -11.51 5.06
C HIS A 92 -11.43 -11.68 3.87
N VAL A 93 -10.62 -10.67 3.53
CA VAL A 93 -9.64 -10.80 2.44
C VAL A 93 -8.56 -11.82 2.80
N PHE A 94 -8.08 -11.80 4.04
CA PHE A 94 -7.06 -12.74 4.52
C PHE A 94 -7.62 -14.15 4.67
N ASP A 95 -8.84 -14.26 5.19
CA ASP A 95 -9.53 -15.54 5.31
C ASP A 95 -9.71 -16.17 3.92
N ARG A 96 -10.09 -15.35 2.92
CA ARG A 96 -10.25 -15.80 1.55
C ARG A 96 -8.93 -16.19 0.87
N ILE A 97 -7.83 -15.45 1.12
CA ILE A 97 -6.49 -15.86 0.66
C ILE A 97 -6.16 -17.25 1.21
N LYS A 98 -6.41 -17.48 2.49
CA LYS A 98 -6.12 -18.76 3.15
C LYS A 98 -6.95 -19.90 2.55
N GLU A 99 -8.26 -19.70 2.38
CA GLU A 99 -9.15 -20.69 1.74
C GLU A 99 -8.65 -21.07 0.33
N LEU A 100 -8.31 -20.09 -0.50
CA LEU A 100 -7.85 -20.34 -1.86
C LEU A 100 -6.51 -21.09 -1.90
N LYS A 101 -5.59 -20.80 -0.97
CA LYS A 101 -4.34 -21.57 -0.83
C LYS A 101 -4.60 -23.00 -0.33
N GLU A 102 -5.56 -23.19 0.57
CA GLU A 102 -5.98 -24.53 1.03
C GLU A 102 -6.69 -25.34 -0.08
N GLU A 103 -7.39 -24.68 -0.99
CA GLU A 103 -7.92 -25.28 -2.23
C GLU A 103 -6.81 -25.70 -3.22
N GLY A 104 -5.55 -25.32 -2.98
CA GLY A 104 -4.39 -25.68 -3.79
C GLY A 104 -4.15 -24.79 -5.00
N LEU A 105 -4.73 -23.58 -5.03
CA LEU A 105 -4.47 -22.61 -6.10
C LEU A 105 -3.05 -22.07 -6.04
N SER A 106 -2.51 -21.71 -7.20
CA SER A 106 -1.27 -20.93 -7.27
C SER A 106 -1.50 -19.50 -6.76
N ASP A 107 -0.40 -18.79 -6.47
CA ASP A 107 -0.49 -17.39 -6.08
C ASP A 107 -1.10 -16.54 -7.21
N GLU A 108 -0.80 -16.83 -8.49
CA GLU A 108 -1.40 -16.11 -9.62
C GLU A 108 -2.91 -16.31 -9.71
N ASP A 109 -3.40 -17.56 -9.61
CA ASP A 109 -4.84 -17.86 -9.65
C ASP A 109 -5.57 -17.26 -8.44
N THR A 110 -4.90 -17.24 -7.28
CA THR A 110 -5.41 -16.62 -6.05
C THR A 110 -5.59 -15.11 -6.24
N VAL A 111 -4.60 -14.44 -6.83
CA VAL A 111 -4.68 -13.00 -7.16
C VAL A 111 -5.82 -12.74 -8.13
N GLU A 112 -5.95 -13.54 -9.20
CA GLU A 112 -7.01 -13.33 -10.20
C GLU A 112 -8.42 -13.45 -9.60
N ARG A 113 -8.65 -14.45 -8.74
CA ARG A 113 -9.93 -14.60 -8.03
C ARG A 113 -10.20 -13.44 -7.09
N LEU A 114 -9.24 -13.06 -6.26
CA LEU A 114 -9.42 -11.99 -5.28
C LEU A 114 -9.63 -10.61 -5.92
N VAL A 115 -9.00 -10.32 -7.05
CA VAL A 115 -9.27 -9.07 -7.80
C VAL A 115 -10.71 -9.03 -8.31
N ARG A 116 -11.31 -10.17 -8.65
CA ARG A 116 -12.72 -10.25 -9.08
C ARG A 116 -13.71 -10.16 -7.91
N GLU A 117 -13.35 -10.78 -6.78
CA GLU A 117 -14.17 -10.82 -5.57
C GLU A 117 -14.09 -9.53 -4.74
N THR A 118 -12.96 -8.82 -4.80
CA THR A 118 -12.70 -7.60 -4.04
C THR A 118 -12.63 -6.38 -4.95
N ARG A 119 -12.69 -5.17 -4.37
CA ARG A 119 -12.45 -3.90 -5.09
C ARG A 119 -10.99 -3.43 -4.95
N LEU A 120 -10.09 -4.32 -4.53
CA LEU A 120 -8.68 -3.99 -4.36
C LEU A 120 -7.96 -4.03 -5.71
N SER A 121 -6.91 -3.24 -5.85
CA SER A 121 -6.10 -3.25 -7.07
C SER A 121 -5.31 -4.55 -7.19
N PRO A 122 -5.01 -5.00 -8.42
CA PRO A 122 -4.15 -6.17 -8.64
C PRO A 122 -2.81 -6.07 -7.89
N ASP A 123 -2.13 -4.92 -7.98
CA ASP A 123 -0.87 -4.67 -7.27
C ASP A 123 -1.00 -4.92 -5.76
N PHE A 124 -2.09 -4.45 -5.15
CA PHE A 124 -2.28 -4.58 -3.73
C PHE A 124 -2.64 -6.00 -3.33
N VAL A 125 -3.47 -6.70 -4.11
CA VAL A 125 -3.78 -8.11 -3.88
C VAL A 125 -2.52 -8.97 -3.98
N THR A 126 -1.69 -8.77 -5.01
CA THR A 126 -0.40 -9.46 -5.14
C THR A 126 0.48 -9.22 -3.92
N PHE A 127 0.56 -7.97 -3.45
CA PHE A 127 1.31 -7.66 -2.23
C PHE A 127 0.81 -8.44 -1.01
N LEU A 128 -0.52 -8.56 -0.83
CA LEU A 128 -1.14 -9.28 0.27
C LEU A 128 -0.98 -10.80 0.20
N VAL A 129 -0.87 -11.36 -1.01
CA VAL A 129 -0.69 -12.82 -1.21
C VAL A 129 0.77 -13.24 -0.94
N SER A 130 1.72 -12.34 -1.21
CA SER A 130 3.16 -12.59 -1.07
C SER A 130 3.77 -12.18 0.27
N ASN A 131 3.03 -11.49 1.16
CA ASN A 131 3.51 -11.01 2.47
C ASN A 131 2.54 -11.38 3.59
#